data_AF-A0A392NNU2-F1
#
_entry.id   AF-A0A392NNU2-F1
#
_cell.length_a   1.000
_cell.length_b   1.000
_cell.length_c   1.000
_cell.angle_alpha   90.00
_cell.angle_beta   90.00
_cell.angle_gamma   90.00
#
_symmetry.space_group_name_H-M   'P 1'
#
loop_
_entity.id
_entity.type
_entity.pdbx_description
1 polymer ?
#
loop_
_entity_poly.entity_id
_entity_poly.type
_entity_poly.pdbx_seq_one_letter_code
_entity_poly.pdbx_strand_id
1 'polypeptide(L)'
;MLDGFLILFTPPRRLRTEEIPNIVNDFRLAARNAIEAGFDGVQINGAHGYLLEQFMKDKANDRTDEYGGSLENRCRFTLEIVEA
;
A
#
# COMPACT_ATOMS: atom_id res chain seq x y z
N MET A 1 7.40 24.98 6.05
CA MET A 1 6.88 25.79 4.94
C MET A 1 8.07 26.00 4.02
N LEU A 2 8.13 25.29 2.88
CA LEU A 2 9.18 25.46 1.88
C LEU A 2 8.55 26.18 0.67
N ASP A 3 8.87 27.45 0.53
CA ASP A 3 9.21 28.14 -0.70
C ASP A 3 8.31 27.91 -1.94
N GLY A 4 7.00 28.16 -1.81
CA GLY A 4 6.19 28.73 -2.90
C GLY A 4 6.07 28.01 -4.25
N PHE A 5 6.63 26.81 -4.42
CA PHE A 5 6.44 25.99 -5.63
C PHE A 5 5.28 25.03 -5.40
N LEU A 6 4.23 25.15 -6.22
CA LEU A 6 3.23 24.09 -6.35
C LEU A 6 3.95 22.85 -6.87
N ILE A 7 4.19 21.89 -5.99
CA ILE A 7 4.59 20.55 -6.40
C ILE A 7 3.38 19.96 -7.13
N LEU A 8 3.42 19.98 -8.46
CA LEU A 8 2.43 19.35 -9.31
C LEU A 8 2.63 17.84 -9.22
N PHE A 9 1.83 17.18 -8.39
CA PHE A 9 1.71 15.73 -8.42
C PHE A 9 0.78 15.33 -9.56
N THR A 10 1.17 14.31 -10.33
CA THR A 10 0.26 13.71 -11.30
C THR A 10 -0.94 13.12 -10.56
N PRO A 11 -2.18 13.28 -11.07
CA PRO A 11 -3.35 12.64 -10.48
C PRO A 11 -3.11 11.13 -10.33
N PRO A 12 -3.40 10.54 -9.16
CA PRO A 12 -3.21 9.11 -8.96
C PRO A 12 -4.21 8.33 -9.83
N ARG A 13 -3.80 7.15 -10.29
CA ARG A 13 -4.69 6.17 -10.90
C ARG A 13 -5.07 5.11 -9.88
N ARG A 14 -6.35 4.78 -9.77
CA ARG A 14 -6.80 3.61 -9.00
C ARG A 14 -6.15 2.34 -9.54
N LEU A 15 -5.56 1.53 -8.65
CA LEU A 15 -5.09 0.19 -8.98
C LEU A 15 -6.27 -0.69 -9.44
N ARG A 16 -6.10 -1.41 -10.54
CA ARG A 16 -7.04 -2.48 -10.92
C ARG A 16 -6.88 -3.62 -9.93
N THR A 17 -7.96 -4.32 -9.66
CA THR A 17 -8.01 -5.42 -8.70
C THR A 17 -6.95 -6.49 -9.01
N GLU A 18 -6.80 -6.82 -10.28
CA GLU A 18 -5.79 -7.77 -10.81
C GLU A 18 -4.33 -7.31 -10.66
N GLU A 19 -4.07 -6.03 -10.36
CA GLU A 19 -2.72 -5.51 -10.11
C GLU A 19 -2.26 -5.76 -8.67
N ILE A 20 -3.19 -5.89 -7.72
CA ILE A 20 -2.90 -5.98 -6.29
C ILE A 20 -2.04 -7.20 -5.94
N PRO A 21 -2.30 -8.42 -6.46
CA PRO A 21 -1.47 -9.59 -6.17
C PRO A 21 0.00 -9.43 -6.58
N ASN A 22 0.28 -8.68 -7.65
CA ASN A 22 1.66 -8.41 -8.06
C ASN A 22 2.38 -7.51 -7.06
N ILE A 23 1.67 -6.51 -6.50
CA ILE A 23 2.24 -5.63 -5.48
C ILE A 23 2.49 -6.39 -4.18
N VAL A 24 1.57 -7.29 -3.78
CA VAL A 24 1.82 -8.21 -2.65
C VAL A 24 3.10 -9.01 -2.88
N ASN A 25 3.28 -9.56 -4.08
CA ASN A 25 4.49 -10.26 -4.44
C ASN A 25 5.74 -9.37 -4.42
N ASP A 26 5.64 -8.10 -4.80
CA ASP A 26 6.74 -7.14 -4.71
C ASP A 26 7.19 -6.90 -3.27
N PHE A 27 6.25 -6.79 -2.31
CA PHE A 27 6.56 -6.73 -0.87
C PHE A 27 7.27 -7.99 -0.40
N ARG A 28 6.76 -9.18 -0.78
CA ARG A 28 7.39 -10.47 -0.44
C ARG A 28 8.82 -10.58 -0.98
N LEU A 29 9.03 -10.18 -2.24
CA LEU A 29 10.35 -10.17 -2.87
C LEU A 29 11.28 -9.17 -2.16
N ALA A 30 10.81 -7.97 -1.85
CA ALA A 30 11.58 -6.97 -1.13
C ALA A 30 11.99 -7.45 0.28
N ALA A 31 11.07 -8.10 1.00
CA ALA A 31 11.36 -8.68 2.31
C ALA A 31 12.43 -9.77 2.22
N ARG A 32 12.30 -10.69 1.25
CA ARG A 32 13.33 -11.72 1.02
C ARG A 32 14.70 -11.11 0.71
N ASN A 33 14.74 -10.11 -0.18
CA ASN A 33 15.98 -9.44 -0.54
C ASN A 33 16.62 -8.73 0.66
N ALA A 34 15.83 -8.16 1.57
CA ALA A 34 16.34 -7.56 2.80
C ALA A 34 17.01 -8.61 3.71
N ILE A 35 16.38 -9.77 3.88
CA ILE A 35 16.99 -10.87 4.66
C ILE A 35 18.27 -11.39 3.98
N GLU A 36 18.25 -11.58 2.65
CA GLU A 36 19.44 -11.98 1.88
C GLU A 36 20.58 -10.96 1.98
N ALA A 37 20.26 -9.67 2.15
CA ALA A 37 21.22 -8.59 2.36
C ALA A 37 21.75 -8.49 3.81
N GLY A 38 21.21 -9.29 4.74
CA GLY A 38 21.67 -9.34 6.13
C GLY A 38 20.93 -8.43 7.11
N PHE A 39 19.74 -7.93 6.77
CA PHE A 39 18.87 -7.25 7.74
C PHE A 39 18.24 -8.24 8.72
N ASP A 40 18.07 -7.83 9.98
CA ASP A 40 17.42 -8.65 11.02
C ASP A 40 15.91 -8.84 10.79
N GLY A 41 15.30 -7.98 9.97
CA GLY A 41 13.87 -8.02 9.68
C GLY A 41 13.43 -6.84 8.83
N VAL A 42 12.12 -6.78 8.59
CA VAL A 42 11.48 -5.71 7.82
C VAL A 42 10.33 -5.08 8.59
N GLN A 43 10.08 -3.81 8.31
CA GLN A 43 8.89 -3.10 8.78
C GLN A 43 8.02 -2.73 7.59
N ILE A 44 6.76 -3.14 7.63
CA ILE A 44 5.77 -2.72 6.63
C ILE A 44 5.32 -1.29 6.96
N ASN A 45 5.53 -0.36 6.03
CA ASN A 45 5.08 1.03 6.20
C ASN A 45 3.58 1.16 5.86
N GLY A 46 2.75 1.04 6.89
CA GLY A 46 1.29 1.20 6.82
C GLY A 46 0.76 2.59 7.15
N ALA A 47 1.59 3.63 7.13
CA ALA A 47 1.26 4.95 7.70
C ALA A 47 1.59 6.13 6.76
N HIS A 48 1.48 7.36 7.27
CA HIS A 48 1.91 8.63 6.65
C HIS A 48 1.31 8.98 5.28
N GLY A 49 0.15 8.44 4.95
CA GLY A 49 -0.61 8.68 3.73
C GLY A 49 -0.12 7.86 2.55
N TYR A 50 0.76 6.89 2.76
CA TYR A 50 1.23 5.98 1.72
C TYR A 50 0.18 4.93 1.37
N LEU A 51 0.49 4.12 0.34
CA LEU A 51 -0.44 3.22 -0.33
C LEU A 51 -1.33 2.39 0.62
N LEU A 52 -0.74 1.74 1.64
CA LEU A 52 -1.51 0.88 2.54
C LEU A 52 -2.47 1.68 3.44
N GLU A 53 -2.05 2.86 3.91
CA GLU A 53 -2.94 3.74 4.67
C GLU A 53 -4.05 4.31 3.78
N GLN A 54 -3.77 4.57 2.50
CA GLN A 54 -4.80 4.99 1.53
C GLN A 54 -5.87 3.93 1.37
N PHE A 55 -5.53 2.63 1.38
CA PHE A 55 -6.52 1.55 1.36
C PHE A 55 -7.32 1.47 2.68
N MET A 56 -6.69 1.63 3.83
CA MET A 56 -7.35 1.51 5.14
C MET A 56 -8.33 2.67 5.43
N LYS A 57 -8.06 3.88 4.92
CA LYS A 57 -8.88 5.08 5.15
C LYS A 57 -10.09 5.14 4.23
N ASP A 58 -11.28 5.18 4.81
CA ASP A 58 -12.57 5.32 4.13
C ASP A 58 -12.69 6.57 3.24
N LYS A 59 -12.08 7.69 3.65
CA LYS A 59 -12.07 8.94 2.87
C LYS A 59 -11.14 8.91 1.65
N ALA A 60 -10.20 7.98 1.61
CA ALA A 60 -9.25 7.83 0.51
C ALA A 60 -9.59 6.62 -0.39
N ASN A 61 -10.13 5.55 0.22
CA ASN A 61 -10.53 4.34 -0.46
C ASN A 61 -12.03 4.33 -0.75
N ASP A 62 -12.37 4.82 -1.94
CA ASP A 62 -13.69 4.82 -2.55
C ASP A 62 -13.90 3.59 -3.47
N ARG A 63 -13.21 2.46 -3.22
CA ARG A 63 -13.40 1.22 -3.98
C ARG A 63 -14.72 0.55 -3.60
N THR A 64 -15.29 -0.18 -4.57
CA THR A 64 -16.51 -0.99 -4.41
C THR A 64 -16.27 -2.49 -4.63
N ASP A 65 -15.01 -2.89 -4.85
CA ASP A 65 -14.60 -4.29 -4.96
C ASP A 65 -14.18 -4.87 -3.60
N GLU A 66 -13.59 -6.06 -3.57
CA GLU A 66 -13.20 -6.74 -2.33
C GLU A 66 -12.12 -6.01 -1.50
N TYR A 67 -11.57 -4.90 -2.00
CA TYR A 67 -10.60 -4.07 -1.29
C TYR A 67 -11.17 -2.73 -0.78
N GLY A 68 -12.49 -2.52 -0.87
CA GLY A 68 -13.15 -1.32 -0.33
C GLY A 68 -14.54 -1.54 0.26
N GLY A 69 -15.17 -0.43 0.66
CA GLY A 69 -16.47 -0.45 1.34
C GLY A 69 -16.35 -0.73 2.83
N SER A 70 -16.30 -2.00 3.23
CA SER A 70 -16.24 -2.39 4.65
C SER A 70 -14.84 -2.23 5.25
N LEU A 71 -14.73 -2.22 6.59
CA LEU A 71 -13.44 -2.18 7.28
C LEU A 71 -12.57 -3.38 6.90
N GLU A 72 -13.16 -4.57 6.85
CA GLU A 72 -12.50 -5.83 6.51
C GLU A 72 -11.89 -5.76 5.10
N ASN A 73 -12.67 -5.30 4.12
CA ASN A 73 -12.18 -5.13 2.75
C ASN A 73 -11.08 -4.08 2.66
N ARG A 74 -11.19 -2.95 3.38
CA ARG A 74 -10.14 -1.92 3.41
C ARG A 74 -8.85 -2.39 4.07
N CYS A 75 -8.91 -3.33 5.00
CA CYS A 75 -7.74 -3.94 5.63
C CYS A 75 -7.15 -5.11 4.83
N ARG A 76 -7.92 -5.70 3.91
CA ARG A 76 -7.54 -6.90 3.13
C ARG A 76 -6.15 -6.80 2.51
N PHE A 77 -5.89 -5.71 1.78
CA PHE A 77 -4.61 -5.55 1.08
C PHE A 77 -3.40 -5.54 2.04
N THR A 78 -3.51 -4.84 3.17
CA THR A 78 -2.45 -4.81 4.19
C THR A 78 -2.24 -6.20 4.79
N LEU A 79 -3.32 -6.94 5.05
CA LEU A 79 -3.24 -8.29 5.63
C LEU A 79 -2.63 -9.28 4.64
N GLU A 80 -2.97 -9.20 3.36
CA GLU A 80 -2.34 -10.03 2.31
C GLU A 80 -0.82 -9.80 2.23
N ILE A 81 -0.34 -8.57 2.46
CA ILE A 81 1.10 -8.27 2.54
C ILE A 81 1.74 -8.86 3.80
N VAL A 82 1.02 -8.86 4.92
CA VAL A 82 1.52 -9.45 6.18
C VAL A 82 1.60 -10.97 6.09
N GLU A 83 0.70 -11.61 5.34
CA GLU A 83 0.64 -13.06 5.15
C GLU A 83 1.67 -13.60 4.14
N ALA A 84 2.09 -12.78 3.16
CA ALA A 84 2.94 -13.18 2.03
C ALA A 84 4.43 -13.36 2.36
#